data_AF-A0A8J2NW34-F1
#
_entry.id   AF-A0A8J2NW34-F1
#
_cell.length_a   1.000
_cell.length_b   1.000
_cell.length_c   1.000
_cell.angle_alpha   90.00
_cell.angle_beta   90.00
_cell.angle_gamma   90.00
#
_symmetry.space_group_name_H-M   'P 1'
#
loop_
_entity.id
_entity.type
_entity.pdbx_description
1 polymer ?
#
loop_
_entity_poly.entity_id
_entity_poly.type
_entity_poly.pdbx_seq_one_letter_code
_entity_poly.pdbx_strand_id
1 'polypeptide(L)'
;MAGGRRVSRVITKSSNNVMIFPMDDRPPPTNNLIMKHIRLPPLPRESNLMFEMILLFHVTIFTSLQFLHLYRTVWWLPQSFNSTGMNFHLIDGNLVVFTMAVLARRVPYLLLKSLLPSFSHWMLQLVLTLHMLVWLLITSYSLVSVKYDDHGYKGHVNTLLHLIYLFWPTLLYLNVYGFSLNPLFESEELDMNESDHHHVCSGISNQIRDEVEFLRKSFNVRMRRILVQATLIAYYSSFLPWAFVQPYIHYELWFVTQHLVLTWMLSFSLLLSRAFCPDFSDSLHKVACHLGRWSRLRPNHIPSQSWHPDHPPFPPGSIVKHQRELFKAEGYVPITSEPGNQTHTRFHLIFSGSSFPRLLLGYHVSLIIISLLILIRITEWYQVISVSTLLITSLFTFVRLGRDFLVVWKMYQAEEVITLRGPSNVSLSLSFYYIKRKMPSQIVLKSLSITLGLFFVFLGIVKVTSVVNKDLHKDMRREFVKYARVFPLASTVGFKVPSKWYRRITGGLEIFCGLGLALFPGVLVKRAMNGILLLMNLLGVYSHFMVDEKFERTAPALVFFFMLSCRLVVEFQHEKKQRKLQEMLDAAATDYDGLKKEIGEKID
;
A
#
# COMPACT_ATOMS: atom_id res chain seq x y z
N MET A 1 20.16 24.32 56.57
CA MET A 1 19.27 23.75 55.53
C MET A 1 19.28 24.73 54.36
N ALA A 2 20.11 24.48 53.35
CA ALA A 2 19.70 24.02 52.01
C ALA A 2 18.72 24.99 51.32
N GLY A 3 18.96 25.59 50.15
CA GLY A 3 20.05 25.51 49.18
C GLY A 3 19.62 26.19 47.86
N GLY A 4 20.58 26.76 47.13
CA GLY A 4 20.58 26.80 45.66
C GLY A 4 19.72 27.83 44.92
N ARG A 5 20.31 28.98 44.58
CA ARG A 5 19.94 29.80 43.40
C ARG A 5 20.19 28.99 42.11
N ARG A 6 19.17 28.86 41.26
CA ARG A 6 19.34 28.67 39.81
C ARG A 6 18.46 29.68 39.07
N VAL A 7 19.13 30.62 38.43
CA VAL A 7 18.59 31.53 37.42
C VAL A 7 18.45 30.73 36.12
N SER A 8 17.22 30.59 35.62
CA SER A 8 16.96 30.10 34.26
C SER A 8 16.13 31.13 33.51
N ARG A 9 16.77 31.60 32.44
CA ARG A 9 16.44 32.69 31.52
C ARG A 9 15.03 32.52 30.90
N VAL A 10 14.15 33.50 31.14
CA VAL A 10 12.86 33.65 30.44
C VAL A 10 13.15 34.03 28.99
N ILE A 11 12.85 33.12 28.04
CA ILE A 11 12.79 33.44 26.62
C ILE A 11 11.37 33.91 26.32
N THR A 12 11.25 35.19 26.02
CA THR A 12 10.04 35.89 25.58
C THR A 12 9.46 35.25 24.31
N LYS A 13 8.23 34.72 24.39
CA LYS A 13 7.36 34.53 23.22
C LYS A 13 6.63 35.83 22.94
N SER A 14 7.04 36.49 21.86
CA SER A 14 6.38 37.67 21.29
C SER A 14 5.10 37.28 20.53
N SER A 15 4.09 38.13 20.69
CA SER A 15 2.88 38.37 19.88
C SER A 15 1.87 37.22 19.68
N ASN A 16 0.89 37.15 20.58
CA ASN A 16 -0.47 36.76 20.24
C ASN A 16 -1.28 38.03 19.92
N ASN A 17 -1.25 38.50 18.68
CA ASN A 17 -2.31 39.38 18.17
C ASN A 17 -3.36 38.48 17.52
N VAL A 18 -4.33 38.05 18.31
CA VAL A 18 -5.58 37.49 17.80
C VAL A 18 -6.39 38.68 17.28
N MET A 19 -6.47 38.84 15.96
CA MET A 19 -7.46 39.75 15.37
C MET A 19 -8.85 39.25 15.74
N ILE A 20 -9.51 39.98 16.64
CA ILE A 20 -10.94 39.85 16.91
C ILE A 20 -11.63 40.62 15.78
N PHE A 21 -12.24 39.90 14.83
CA PHE A 21 -13.15 40.51 13.87
C PHE A 21 -14.44 40.94 14.62
N PRO A 22 -14.95 42.16 14.39
CA PRO A 22 -16.24 42.55 14.93
C PRO A 22 -17.34 41.68 14.32
N MET A 23 -18.26 41.19 15.15
CA MET A 23 -19.47 40.49 14.74
C MET A 23 -20.31 41.45 13.88
N ASP A 24 -20.50 41.11 12.61
CA ASP A 24 -21.57 41.67 11.79
C ASP A 24 -22.87 40.95 12.20
N ASP A 25 -23.83 41.68 12.78
CA ASP A 25 -25.12 41.17 13.28
C ASP A 25 -26.11 40.76 12.17
N ARG A 26 -25.64 40.61 10.93
CA ARG A 26 -26.44 40.07 9.85
C ARG A 26 -26.44 38.54 9.91
N PRO A 27 -27.62 37.87 9.89
CA PRO A 27 -27.66 36.43 9.82
C PRO A 27 -26.87 35.99 8.57
N PRO A 28 -25.94 35.02 8.68
CA PRO A 28 -25.23 34.53 7.51
C PRO A 28 -26.27 34.05 6.50
N PRO A 29 -26.10 34.33 5.20
CA PRO A 29 -27.04 33.87 4.20
C PRO A 29 -27.22 32.35 4.36
N THR A 30 -28.46 31.93 4.56
CA THR A 30 -28.94 30.54 4.61
C THR A 30 -28.80 29.84 3.25
N ASN A 31 -27.64 29.97 2.63
CA ASN A 31 -27.23 29.01 1.61
C ASN A 31 -26.69 27.81 2.37
N ASN A 32 -27.49 26.74 2.41
CA ASN A 32 -27.04 25.40 2.73
C ASN A 32 -25.77 25.11 1.90
N LEU A 33 -24.59 25.32 2.48
CA LEU A 33 -23.30 25.02 1.88
C LEU A 33 -23.15 23.50 1.85
N ILE A 34 -23.82 22.87 0.88
CA ILE A 34 -23.67 21.45 0.61
C ILE A 34 -22.32 21.26 -0.07
N MET A 35 -21.46 20.41 0.51
CA MET A 35 -20.18 20.04 -0.08
C MET A 35 -20.41 19.50 -1.50
N LYS A 36 -19.73 20.09 -2.49
CA LYS A 36 -19.74 19.56 -3.86
C LYS A 36 -18.71 18.44 -3.96
N HIS A 37 -19.18 17.20 -4.02
CA HIS A 37 -18.32 16.04 -4.21
C HIS A 37 -17.94 15.85 -5.67
N ILE A 38 -16.70 15.44 -5.90
CA ILE A 38 -16.20 15.02 -7.21
C ILE A 38 -16.66 13.58 -7.43
N ARG A 39 -17.14 13.26 -8.63
CA ARG A 39 -17.44 11.86 -8.98
C ARG A 39 -16.14 11.12 -9.23
N LEU A 40 -16.01 9.95 -8.61
CA LEU A 40 -14.87 9.06 -8.85
C LEU A 40 -14.82 8.68 -10.33
N PRO A 41 -13.66 8.76 -11.00
CA PRO A 41 -13.52 8.24 -12.35
C PRO A 41 -13.75 6.72 -12.35
N PRO A 42 -14.32 6.14 -13.42
CA PRO A 42 -14.52 4.71 -13.50
C PRO A 42 -13.17 4.00 -13.45
N LEU A 43 -12.90 3.32 -12.34
CA LEU A 43 -11.72 2.48 -12.19
C LEU A 43 -12.01 1.09 -12.76
N PRO A 44 -11.04 0.44 -13.43
CA PRO A 44 -11.26 -0.90 -13.98
C PRO A 44 -11.57 -1.86 -12.83
N ARG A 45 -12.83 -2.30 -12.78
CA ARG A 45 -13.35 -3.31 -11.86
C ARG A 45 -13.17 -4.68 -12.49
N GLU A 46 -12.60 -5.61 -11.74
CA GLU A 46 -12.52 -7.01 -12.16
C GLU A 46 -13.89 -7.65 -12.04
N SER A 47 -14.24 -8.53 -12.98
CA SER A 47 -15.44 -9.34 -12.85
C SER A 47 -15.31 -10.27 -11.65
N ASN A 48 -16.44 -10.68 -11.06
CA ASN A 48 -16.46 -11.61 -9.94
C ASN A 48 -15.73 -12.92 -10.26
N LEU A 49 -15.88 -13.42 -11.49
CA LEU A 49 -15.16 -14.61 -11.95
C LEU A 49 -13.64 -14.37 -12.00
N MET A 50 -13.18 -13.25 -12.56
CA MET A 50 -11.76 -12.94 -12.65
C MET A 50 -11.11 -12.86 -11.26
N PHE A 51 -11.77 -12.22 -10.29
CA PHE A 51 -11.27 -12.15 -8.92
C PHE A 51 -11.18 -13.53 -8.26
N GLU A 52 -12.22 -14.37 -8.39
CA GLU A 52 -12.19 -15.72 -7.81
C GLU A 52 -11.14 -16.62 -8.49
N MET A 53 -10.84 -16.42 -9.79
CA MET A 53 -9.72 -17.08 -10.46
C MET A 53 -8.36 -16.63 -9.94
N ILE A 54 -8.18 -15.32 -9.69
CA ILE A 54 -6.96 -14.79 -9.05
C ILE A 54 -6.80 -15.37 -7.64
N LEU A 55 -7.89 -15.43 -6.87
CA LEU A 55 -7.90 -16.01 -5.53
C LEU A 55 -7.53 -17.50 -5.59
N LEU A 56 -8.14 -18.27 -6.48
CA LEU A 56 -7.83 -19.68 -6.69
C LEU A 56 -6.36 -19.89 -7.06
N PHE A 57 -5.79 -19.05 -7.92
CA PHE A 57 -4.37 -19.09 -8.26
C PHE A 57 -3.47 -18.88 -7.04
N HIS A 58 -3.74 -17.86 -6.21
CA HIS A 58 -2.98 -17.62 -4.98
C HIS A 58 -3.08 -18.79 -4.00
N VAL A 59 -4.29 -19.32 -3.80
CA VAL A 59 -4.54 -20.43 -2.89
C VAL A 59 -3.85 -21.72 -3.35
N THR A 60 -3.84 -21.99 -4.66
CA THR A 60 -3.10 -23.11 -5.25
C THR A 60 -1.62 -22.98 -4.93
N ILE A 61 -1.03 -21.79 -5.13
CA ILE A 61 0.37 -21.51 -4.78
C ILE A 61 0.63 -21.72 -3.28
N PHE A 62 -0.21 -21.18 -2.39
CA PHE A 62 -0.04 -21.34 -0.94
C PHE A 62 -0.03 -22.82 -0.55
N THR A 63 -0.91 -23.60 -1.16
CA THR A 63 -1.03 -25.05 -0.93
C THR A 63 0.19 -25.80 -1.45
N SER A 64 0.63 -25.52 -2.68
CA SER A 64 1.83 -26.13 -3.25
C SER A 64 3.10 -25.80 -2.46
N LEU A 65 3.23 -24.56 -1.98
CA LEU A 65 4.36 -24.14 -1.15
C LEU A 65 4.33 -24.81 0.23
N GLN A 66 3.15 -25.03 0.81
CA GLN A 66 3.04 -25.77 2.07
C GLN A 66 3.49 -27.23 1.89
N PHE A 67 3.07 -27.89 0.81
CA PHE A 67 3.56 -29.24 0.50
C PHE A 67 5.07 -29.26 0.29
N LEU A 68 5.65 -28.23 -0.33
CA LEU A 68 7.10 -28.10 -0.47
C LEU A 68 7.80 -28.06 0.90
N HIS A 69 7.26 -27.32 1.88
CA HIS A 69 7.85 -27.26 3.24
C HIS A 69 7.83 -28.59 3.97
N LEU A 70 6.80 -29.39 3.72
CA LEU A 70 6.55 -30.68 4.38
C LEU A 70 7.32 -31.83 3.74
N TYR A 71 7.36 -31.89 2.40
CA TYR A 71 7.81 -33.07 1.64
C TYR A 71 9.09 -32.82 0.82
N ARG A 72 9.85 -31.77 1.12
CA ARG A 72 11.13 -31.43 0.44
C ARG A 72 12.11 -32.61 0.39
N THR A 73 12.94 -32.62 -0.64
CA THR A 73 14.07 -33.56 -0.77
C THR A 73 15.38 -32.82 -1.07
N VAL A 74 16.50 -33.51 -0.86
CA VAL A 74 17.83 -33.03 -1.24
C VAL A 74 18.20 -33.61 -2.61
N TRP A 75 17.56 -33.12 -3.68
CA TRP A 75 17.68 -33.69 -5.04
C TRP A 75 18.93 -33.26 -5.79
N TRP A 76 19.56 -32.15 -5.40
CA TRP A 76 20.74 -31.61 -6.08
C TRP A 76 22.07 -32.20 -5.60
N LEU A 77 22.05 -33.09 -4.59
CA LEU A 77 23.28 -33.74 -4.11
C LEU A 77 23.66 -34.89 -5.08
N PRO A 78 24.93 -35.02 -5.48
CA PRO A 78 25.36 -36.08 -6.41
C PRO A 78 25.10 -37.51 -5.92
N GLN A 79 25.05 -37.72 -4.59
CA GLN A 79 24.79 -39.01 -3.96
C GLN A 79 23.32 -39.20 -3.55
N SER A 80 22.42 -38.29 -3.95
CA SER A 80 21.01 -38.40 -3.62
C SER A 80 20.32 -39.45 -4.49
N PHE A 81 19.57 -40.34 -3.86
CA PHE A 81 18.71 -41.31 -4.56
C PHE A 81 17.44 -40.68 -5.16
N ASN A 82 17.18 -39.40 -4.85
CA ASN A 82 15.97 -38.70 -5.27
C ASN A 82 16.25 -37.78 -6.47
N SER A 83 15.58 -38.01 -7.59
CA SER A 83 15.66 -37.17 -8.79
C SER A 83 14.69 -35.98 -8.79
N THR A 84 13.69 -35.97 -7.90
CA THR A 84 12.68 -34.91 -7.77
C THR A 84 12.88 -34.12 -6.49
N GLY A 85 12.60 -32.80 -6.52
CA GLY A 85 12.78 -31.89 -5.38
C GLY A 85 11.76 -32.01 -4.24
N MET A 86 10.73 -32.83 -4.43
CA MET A 86 9.72 -33.15 -3.42
C MET A 86 9.36 -34.64 -3.53
N ASN A 87 9.02 -35.27 -2.40
CA ASN A 87 8.52 -36.65 -2.34
C ASN A 87 7.04 -36.70 -2.71
N PHE A 88 6.72 -36.63 -4.00
CA PHE A 88 5.32 -36.61 -4.48
C PHE A 88 4.50 -37.83 -4.08
N HIS A 89 5.13 -39.01 -3.91
CA HIS A 89 4.46 -40.24 -3.52
C HIS A 89 3.93 -40.22 -2.07
N LEU A 90 4.45 -39.34 -1.21
CA LEU A 90 3.98 -39.18 0.18
C LEU A 90 2.79 -38.22 0.29
N ILE A 91 2.48 -37.48 -0.78
CA ILE A 91 1.37 -36.53 -0.80
C ILE A 91 0.09 -37.29 -1.08
N ASP A 92 -0.87 -37.19 -0.17
CA ASP A 92 -2.19 -37.77 -0.33
C ASP A 92 -2.99 -36.99 -1.40
N GLY A 93 -3.19 -37.62 -2.56
CA GLY A 93 -3.93 -37.03 -3.66
C GLY A 93 -5.39 -36.71 -3.32
N ASN A 94 -6.03 -37.53 -2.47
CA ASN A 94 -7.41 -37.27 -2.05
C ASN A 94 -7.50 -36.00 -1.19
N LEU A 95 -6.48 -35.75 -0.36
CA LEU A 95 -6.42 -34.54 0.47
C LEU A 95 -6.24 -33.28 -0.38
N VAL A 96 -5.36 -33.34 -1.38
CA VAL A 96 -5.15 -32.23 -2.33
C VAL A 96 -6.45 -31.92 -3.06
N VAL A 97 -7.08 -32.95 -3.60
CA VAL A 97 -8.35 -32.85 -4.35
C VAL A 97 -9.44 -32.26 -3.44
N PHE A 98 -9.63 -32.81 -2.22
CA PHE A 98 -10.56 -32.28 -1.22
C PHE A 98 -10.34 -30.79 -0.96
N THR A 99 -9.09 -30.41 -0.65
CA THR A 99 -8.69 -29.03 -0.34
C THR A 99 -9.01 -28.09 -1.50
N MET A 100 -8.64 -28.50 -2.72
CA MET A 100 -8.87 -27.69 -3.92
C MET A 100 -10.35 -27.53 -4.25
N ALA A 101 -11.17 -28.56 -4.07
CA ALA A 101 -12.61 -28.43 -4.32
C ALA A 101 -13.31 -27.50 -3.33
N VAL A 102 -12.94 -27.55 -2.04
CA VAL A 102 -13.48 -26.63 -1.03
C VAL A 102 -13.12 -25.18 -1.37
N LEU A 103 -11.86 -24.94 -1.79
CA LEU A 103 -11.37 -23.60 -2.09
C LEU A 103 -11.85 -23.08 -3.44
N ALA A 104 -12.01 -23.95 -4.45
CA ALA A 104 -12.49 -23.60 -5.78
C ALA A 104 -14.03 -23.51 -5.90
N ARG A 105 -14.78 -23.87 -4.84
CA ARG A 105 -16.26 -24.02 -4.86
C ARG A 105 -17.06 -22.89 -5.53
N ARG A 106 -16.55 -21.66 -5.53
CA ARG A 106 -17.23 -20.49 -6.11
C ARG A 106 -17.06 -20.38 -7.62
N VAL A 107 -15.97 -20.89 -8.17
CA VAL A 107 -15.68 -20.81 -9.61
C VAL A 107 -16.72 -21.59 -10.43
N PRO A 108 -17.06 -22.86 -10.11
CA PRO A 108 -18.13 -23.58 -10.81
C PRO A 108 -19.48 -22.86 -10.74
N TYR A 109 -19.82 -22.28 -9.58
CA TYR A 109 -21.06 -21.52 -9.42
C TYR A 109 -21.12 -20.30 -10.35
N LEU A 110 -20.06 -19.49 -10.39
CA LEU A 110 -20.03 -18.29 -11.24
C LEU A 110 -20.02 -18.63 -12.73
N LEU A 111 -19.32 -19.71 -13.12
CA LEU A 111 -19.35 -20.21 -14.50
C LEU A 111 -20.74 -20.68 -14.90
N LEU A 112 -21.38 -21.50 -14.05
CA LEU A 112 -22.70 -22.06 -14.36
C LEU A 112 -23.77 -20.96 -14.33
N LYS A 113 -23.66 -19.97 -13.44
CA LYS A 113 -24.49 -18.75 -13.44
C LYS A 113 -24.36 -17.99 -14.76
N SER A 114 -23.15 -17.89 -15.31
CA SER A 114 -22.92 -17.21 -16.60
C SER A 114 -23.42 -18.02 -17.80
N LEU A 115 -23.39 -19.35 -17.74
CA LEU A 115 -23.76 -20.24 -18.85
C LEU A 115 -25.25 -20.58 -18.88
N LEU A 116 -25.91 -20.60 -17.71
CA LEU A 116 -27.31 -20.98 -17.53
C LEU A 116 -28.13 -19.85 -16.88
N PRO A 117 -28.28 -18.68 -17.54
CA PRO A 117 -28.99 -17.54 -16.96
C PRO A 117 -30.48 -17.81 -16.72
N SER A 118 -31.08 -18.79 -17.42
CA SER A 118 -32.49 -19.14 -17.30
C SER A 118 -32.84 -19.93 -16.04
N PHE A 119 -31.84 -20.43 -15.30
CA PHE A 119 -32.05 -21.23 -14.10
C PHE A 119 -32.14 -20.36 -12.85
N SER A 120 -33.01 -20.73 -11.91
CA SER A 120 -33.15 -20.00 -10.65
C SER A 120 -31.87 -20.11 -9.81
N HIS A 121 -31.39 -18.97 -9.30
CA HIS A 121 -30.14 -18.89 -8.53
C HIS A 121 -30.16 -19.80 -7.28
N TRP A 122 -31.30 -19.86 -6.60
CA TRP A 122 -31.52 -20.76 -5.46
C TRP A 122 -31.31 -22.23 -5.83
N MET A 123 -31.89 -22.69 -6.94
CA MET A 123 -31.79 -24.09 -7.35
C MET A 123 -30.35 -24.45 -7.75
N LEU A 124 -29.65 -23.51 -8.39
CA LEU A 124 -28.25 -23.65 -8.73
C LEU A 124 -27.37 -23.81 -7.48
N GLN A 125 -27.57 -22.95 -6.47
CA GLN A 125 -26.86 -23.03 -5.20
C GLN A 125 -27.14 -24.35 -4.48
N LEU A 126 -28.42 -24.76 -4.42
CA LEU A 126 -28.83 -26.00 -3.76
C LEU A 126 -28.16 -27.23 -4.40
N VAL A 127 -28.24 -27.37 -5.72
CA VAL A 127 -27.63 -28.49 -6.45
C VAL A 127 -26.12 -28.53 -6.24
N LEU A 128 -25.44 -27.38 -6.32
CA LEU A 128 -24.00 -27.31 -6.09
C LEU A 128 -23.61 -27.60 -4.64
N THR A 129 -24.41 -27.17 -3.65
CA THR A 129 -24.18 -27.58 -2.25
C THR A 129 -24.32 -29.08 -2.07
N LEU A 130 -25.39 -29.68 -2.60
CA LEU A 130 -25.62 -31.12 -2.45
C LEU A 130 -24.51 -31.92 -3.13
N HIS A 131 -24.12 -31.51 -4.34
CA HIS A 131 -23.02 -32.14 -5.06
C HIS A 131 -21.69 -32.00 -4.30
N MET A 132 -21.39 -30.80 -3.77
CA MET A 132 -20.21 -30.58 -2.94
C MET A 132 -20.24 -31.47 -1.69
N LEU A 133 -21.37 -31.54 -0.97
CA LEU A 133 -21.49 -32.36 0.24
C LEU A 133 -21.29 -33.84 -0.06
N VAL A 134 -21.93 -34.38 -1.10
CA VAL A 134 -21.75 -35.78 -1.52
C VAL A 134 -20.29 -36.05 -1.86
N TRP A 135 -19.66 -35.15 -2.61
CA TRP A 135 -18.28 -35.32 -3.03
C TRP A 135 -17.28 -35.18 -1.87
N LEU A 136 -17.53 -34.27 -0.92
CA LEU A 136 -16.75 -34.16 0.32
C LEU A 136 -16.93 -35.40 1.20
N LEU A 137 -18.12 -35.99 1.25
CA LEU A 137 -18.36 -37.25 1.96
C LEU A 137 -17.59 -38.41 1.32
N ILE A 138 -17.65 -38.54 -0.02
CA ILE A 138 -16.92 -39.59 -0.76
C ILE A 138 -15.40 -39.45 -0.55
N THR A 139 -14.86 -38.24 -0.70
CA THR A 139 -13.42 -37.99 -0.52
C THR A 139 -12.99 -38.12 0.94
N SER A 140 -13.84 -37.76 1.91
CA SER A 140 -13.55 -38.02 3.33
C SER A 140 -13.58 -39.51 3.67
N TYR A 141 -14.51 -40.27 3.08
CA TYR A 141 -14.58 -41.72 3.24
C TYR A 141 -13.36 -42.40 2.63
N SER A 142 -12.93 -42.02 1.42
CA SER A 142 -11.74 -42.58 0.78
C SER A 142 -10.44 -42.26 1.54
N LEU A 143 -10.33 -41.05 2.11
CA LEU A 143 -9.22 -40.67 2.99
C LEU A 143 -9.16 -41.54 4.25
N VAL A 144 -10.31 -41.82 4.84
CA VAL A 144 -10.43 -42.60 6.06
C VAL A 144 -10.22 -44.09 5.79
N SER A 145 -10.79 -44.64 4.72
CA SER A 145 -10.71 -46.07 4.42
C SER A 145 -9.26 -46.51 4.15
N VAL A 146 -8.49 -45.71 3.40
CA VAL A 146 -7.08 -45.99 3.11
C VAL A 146 -6.23 -46.00 4.39
N LYS A 147 -6.47 -45.08 5.32
CA LYS A 147 -5.74 -45.02 6.60
C LYS A 147 -6.21 -46.06 7.61
N TYR A 148 -7.46 -46.51 7.51
CA TYR A 148 -8.03 -47.54 8.36
C TYR A 148 -7.38 -48.90 8.10
N ASP A 149 -7.21 -49.25 6.81
CA ASP A 149 -6.60 -50.51 6.39
C ASP A 149 -5.13 -50.64 6.83
N ASP A 150 -4.41 -49.52 6.98
CA ASP A 150 -2.98 -49.52 7.33
C ASP A 150 -2.70 -49.64 8.86
N HIS A 151 -3.65 -49.28 9.73
CA HIS A 151 -3.37 -49.09 11.18
C HIS A 151 -4.36 -49.73 12.18
N GLY A 152 -5.40 -50.44 11.74
CA GLY A 152 -6.28 -51.23 12.62
C GLY A 152 -6.87 -50.44 13.81
N TYR A 153 -6.80 -50.97 15.03
CA TYR A 153 -7.43 -50.38 16.24
C TYR A 153 -6.87 -48.99 16.62
N LYS A 154 -5.58 -48.70 16.38
CA LYS A 154 -5.00 -47.35 16.53
C LYS A 154 -5.51 -46.38 15.45
N GLY A 155 -6.02 -46.90 14.34
CA GLY A 155 -6.67 -46.14 13.29
C GLY A 155 -7.96 -45.46 13.76
N HIS A 156 -8.74 -46.04 14.68
CA HIS A 156 -10.07 -45.52 15.06
C HIS A 156 -10.03 -44.11 15.67
N VAL A 157 -9.11 -43.87 16.62
CA VAL A 157 -8.96 -42.56 17.29
C VAL A 157 -8.37 -41.52 16.33
N ASN A 158 -7.39 -41.92 15.53
CA ASN A 158 -6.80 -41.05 14.51
C ASN A 158 -7.82 -40.68 13.43
N THR A 159 -8.69 -41.62 13.02
CA THR A 159 -9.76 -41.38 12.06
C THR A 159 -10.76 -40.32 12.54
N LEU A 160 -11.21 -40.40 13.80
CA LEU A 160 -12.12 -39.42 14.36
C LEU A 160 -11.49 -38.00 14.36
N LEU A 161 -10.22 -37.90 14.74
CA LEU A 161 -9.49 -36.64 14.77
C LEU A 161 -9.28 -36.05 13.36
N HIS A 162 -8.98 -36.87 12.36
CA HIS A 162 -8.91 -36.42 10.96
C HIS A 162 -10.27 -35.94 10.42
N LEU A 163 -11.38 -36.61 10.77
CA LEU A 163 -12.73 -36.15 10.42
C LEU A 163 -13.04 -34.80 11.07
N ILE A 164 -12.67 -34.62 12.34
CA ILE A 164 -12.80 -33.32 13.02
C ILE A 164 -12.01 -32.25 12.27
N TYR A 165 -10.77 -32.52 11.85
CA TYR A 165 -9.97 -31.55 11.10
C TYR A 165 -10.54 -31.21 9.72
N LEU A 166 -11.14 -32.16 9.00
CA LEU A 166 -11.75 -31.88 7.70
C LEU A 166 -12.96 -30.94 7.82
N PHE A 167 -13.79 -31.16 8.85
CA PHE A 167 -15.08 -30.48 9.01
C PHE A 167 -15.07 -29.34 10.05
N TRP A 168 -14.00 -29.13 10.81
CA TRP A 168 -13.92 -28.04 11.80
C TRP A 168 -14.35 -26.67 11.26
N PRO A 169 -13.94 -26.25 10.05
CA PRO A 169 -14.34 -24.96 9.52
C PRO A 169 -15.83 -24.83 9.18
N THR A 170 -16.56 -25.96 9.07
CA THR A 170 -18.02 -25.94 8.93
C THR A 170 -18.70 -25.48 10.22
N LEU A 171 -18.15 -25.77 11.40
CA LEU A 171 -18.65 -25.24 12.68
C LEU A 171 -18.45 -23.74 12.76
N LEU A 172 -17.30 -23.23 12.29
CA LEU A 172 -17.04 -21.79 12.20
C LEU A 172 -18.00 -21.11 11.22
N TYR A 173 -18.31 -21.75 10.09
CA TYR A 173 -19.31 -21.25 9.14
C TYR A 173 -20.71 -21.18 9.78
N LEU A 174 -21.17 -22.27 10.40
CA LEU A 174 -22.48 -22.35 11.04
C LEU A 174 -22.62 -21.33 12.19
N ASN A 175 -21.55 -21.09 12.95
CA ASN A 175 -21.56 -20.08 14.01
C ASN A 175 -21.74 -18.65 13.48
N VAL A 176 -21.13 -18.32 12.34
CA VAL A 176 -21.14 -16.95 11.80
C VAL A 176 -22.35 -16.68 10.90
N TYR A 177 -22.75 -17.65 10.07
CA TYR A 177 -23.76 -17.47 9.02
C TYR A 177 -25.04 -18.32 9.21
N GLY A 178 -25.06 -19.21 10.21
CA GLY A 178 -26.15 -20.16 10.38
C GLY A 178 -26.30 -21.09 9.18
N PHE A 179 -27.54 -21.43 8.85
CA PHE A 179 -27.90 -22.32 7.73
C PHE A 179 -28.06 -21.62 6.38
N SER A 180 -27.59 -20.37 6.25
CA SER A 180 -27.71 -19.62 5.00
C SER A 180 -26.74 -20.16 3.94
N LEU A 181 -27.21 -20.36 2.70
CA LEU A 181 -26.38 -20.80 1.57
C LEU A 181 -25.74 -19.65 0.79
N ASN A 182 -26.30 -18.43 0.89
CA ASN A 182 -25.83 -17.27 0.12
C ASN A 182 -24.34 -16.94 0.38
N PRO A 183 -23.83 -16.90 1.64
CA PRO A 183 -22.44 -16.56 1.91
C PRO A 183 -21.42 -17.56 1.34
N LEU A 184 -21.89 -18.80 1.07
CA LEU A 184 -21.10 -19.90 0.55
C LEU A 184 -20.69 -19.66 -0.90
N PHE A 185 -21.61 -19.18 -1.74
CA PHE A 185 -21.43 -19.02 -3.19
C PHE A 185 -21.45 -17.57 -3.70
N GLU A 186 -22.31 -16.70 -3.17
CA GLU A 186 -22.46 -15.34 -3.67
C GLU A 186 -21.49 -14.38 -2.99
N SER A 187 -20.47 -13.92 -3.72
CA SER A 187 -19.69 -12.73 -3.34
C SER A 187 -20.49 -11.41 -3.47
N GLU A 188 -21.78 -11.51 -3.85
CA GLU A 188 -22.61 -10.47 -4.48
C GLU A 188 -23.33 -9.48 -3.54
N GLU A 189 -23.41 -9.75 -2.22
CA GLU A 189 -23.91 -8.75 -1.24
C GLU A 189 -23.05 -7.48 -1.15
N LEU A 190 -21.85 -7.48 -1.77
CA LEU A 190 -20.97 -6.31 -1.84
C LEU A 190 -21.36 -5.32 -2.94
N ASP A 191 -21.91 -5.81 -4.06
CA ASP A 191 -22.18 -5.00 -5.25
C ASP A 191 -23.68 -4.67 -5.41
N MET A 192 -24.60 -5.53 -4.95
CA MET A 192 -26.07 -5.33 -5.13
C MET A 192 -26.67 -4.17 -4.32
N ASN A 193 -26.05 -3.78 -3.20
CA ASN A 193 -26.46 -2.59 -2.44
C ASN A 193 -25.78 -1.29 -2.93
N GLU A 194 -24.77 -1.37 -3.82
CA GLU A 194 -24.03 -0.20 -4.30
C GLU A 194 -24.74 0.51 -5.47
N SER A 195 -25.53 -0.20 -6.28
CA SER A 195 -26.32 0.40 -7.35
C SER A 195 -27.51 1.21 -6.84
N ASP A 196 -28.08 0.87 -5.67
CA ASP A 196 -29.26 1.55 -5.11
C ASP A 196 -28.92 2.65 -4.09
N HIS A 197 -27.68 2.73 -3.61
CA HIS A 197 -27.28 3.70 -2.57
C HIS A 197 -26.07 4.52 -3.03
N HIS A 198 -26.30 5.36 -4.03
CA HIS A 198 -25.45 6.53 -4.23
C HIS A 198 -25.65 7.46 -3.05
N HIS A 199 -24.55 7.94 -2.46
CA HIS A 199 -24.62 8.96 -1.41
C HIS A 199 -25.51 10.12 -1.88
N VAL A 200 -26.61 10.33 -1.16
CA VAL A 200 -27.50 11.47 -1.39
C VAL A 200 -27.04 12.55 -0.45
N CYS A 201 -26.51 13.65 -1.01
CA CYS A 201 -26.14 14.82 -0.21
C CYS A 201 -27.39 15.45 0.40
N SER A 202 -27.84 14.94 1.54
CA SER A 202 -28.98 15.46 2.27
C SER A 202 -28.55 16.63 3.15
N GLY A 203 -29.40 17.65 3.26
CA GLY A 203 -29.26 18.72 4.24
C GLY A 203 -29.82 18.37 5.62
N ILE A 204 -30.38 17.16 5.79
CA ILE A 204 -31.09 16.75 7.00
C ILE A 204 -30.18 15.92 7.91
N SER A 205 -29.98 16.40 9.14
CA SER A 205 -29.08 15.77 10.13
C SER A 205 -29.42 14.30 10.43
N ASN A 206 -30.70 13.95 10.55
CA ASN A 206 -31.12 12.58 10.88
C ASN A 206 -30.82 11.59 9.74
N GLN A 207 -31.04 11.99 8.49
CA GLN A 207 -30.75 11.13 7.33
C GLN A 207 -29.25 10.83 7.21
N ILE A 208 -28.38 11.82 7.49
CA ILE A 208 -26.92 11.60 7.49
C ILE A 208 -26.52 10.63 8.62
N ARG A 209 -27.13 10.75 9.82
CA ARG A 209 -26.85 9.82 10.93
C ARG A 209 -27.30 8.39 10.60
N ASP A 210 -28.47 8.23 9.99
CA ASP A 210 -28.99 6.93 9.56
C ASP A 210 -28.11 6.30 8.48
N GLU A 211 -27.63 7.11 7.52
CA GLU A 211 -26.68 6.69 6.48
C GLU A 211 -25.33 6.25 7.08
N VAL A 212 -24.80 6.97 8.08
CA VAL A 212 -23.58 6.58 8.82
C VAL A 212 -23.78 5.21 9.48
N GLU A 213 -24.90 5.00 10.16
CA GLU A 213 -25.18 3.75 10.85
C GLU A 213 -25.33 2.57 9.87
N PHE A 214 -25.99 2.80 8.74
CA PHE A 214 -26.10 1.82 7.66
C PHE A 214 -24.73 1.45 7.08
N LEU A 215 -23.88 2.44 6.74
CA LEU A 215 -22.55 2.20 6.20
C LEU A 215 -21.62 1.53 7.22
N ARG A 216 -21.75 1.87 8.51
CA ARG A 216 -21.03 1.22 9.61
C ARG A 216 -21.42 -0.25 9.74
N LYS A 217 -22.72 -0.57 9.69
CA LYS A 217 -23.21 -1.96 9.71
C LYS A 217 -22.68 -2.73 8.50
N SER A 218 -22.74 -2.12 7.32
CA SER A 218 -22.21 -2.69 6.08
C SER A 218 -20.71 -2.96 6.19
N PHE A 219 -19.91 -1.99 6.66
CA PHE A 219 -18.48 -2.16 6.91
C PHE A 219 -18.18 -3.36 7.81
N ASN A 220 -18.90 -3.50 8.93
CA ASN A 220 -18.71 -4.60 9.86
C ASN A 220 -19.06 -5.97 9.26
N VAL A 221 -20.11 -6.04 8.44
CA VAL A 221 -20.47 -7.26 7.70
C VAL A 221 -19.35 -7.62 6.71
N ARG A 222 -18.83 -6.65 5.94
CA ARG A 222 -17.70 -6.85 5.01
C ARG A 222 -16.46 -7.36 5.76
N MET A 223 -16.09 -6.73 6.87
CA MET A 223 -14.92 -7.12 7.69
C MET A 223 -15.04 -8.54 8.25
N ARG A 224 -16.18 -8.88 8.87
CA ARG A 224 -16.44 -10.22 9.39
C ARG A 224 -16.31 -11.27 8.30
N ARG A 225 -16.82 -10.97 7.10
CA ARG A 225 -16.72 -11.87 5.96
C ARG A 225 -15.29 -12.12 5.52
N ILE A 226 -14.48 -11.06 5.42
CA ILE A 226 -13.06 -11.14 5.07
C ILE A 226 -12.30 -11.99 6.07
N LEU A 227 -12.53 -11.78 7.38
CA LEU A 227 -11.86 -12.54 8.44
C LEU A 227 -12.18 -14.04 8.36
N VAL A 228 -13.45 -14.39 8.15
CA VAL A 228 -13.84 -15.80 7.99
C VAL A 228 -13.21 -16.40 6.74
N GLN A 229 -13.27 -15.71 5.60
CA GLN A 229 -12.68 -16.22 4.35
C GLN A 229 -11.16 -16.38 4.42
N ALA A 230 -10.44 -15.39 4.95
CA ALA A 230 -8.99 -15.50 5.14
C ALA A 230 -8.61 -16.67 6.05
N THR A 231 -9.42 -16.91 7.09
CA THR A 231 -9.23 -18.04 8.02
C THR A 231 -9.49 -19.38 7.32
N LEU A 232 -10.57 -19.50 6.53
CA LEU A 232 -10.85 -20.70 5.74
C LEU A 232 -9.72 -21.00 4.75
N ILE A 233 -9.21 -19.98 4.06
CA ILE A 233 -8.10 -20.13 3.11
C ILE A 233 -6.85 -20.62 3.82
N ALA A 234 -6.41 -19.96 4.89
CA ALA A 234 -5.22 -20.38 5.63
C ALA A 234 -5.37 -21.79 6.23
N TYR A 235 -6.57 -22.11 6.72
CA TYR A 235 -6.89 -23.42 7.26
C TYR A 235 -6.72 -24.51 6.20
N TYR A 236 -7.44 -24.42 5.09
CA TYR A 236 -7.44 -25.49 4.07
C TYR A 236 -6.14 -25.53 3.27
N SER A 237 -5.54 -24.38 2.94
CA SER A 237 -4.31 -24.36 2.12
C SER A 237 -3.02 -24.69 2.89
N SER A 238 -2.96 -24.38 4.19
CA SER A 238 -1.70 -24.47 4.96
C SER A 238 -1.81 -25.37 6.20
N PHE A 239 -2.84 -25.17 7.04
CA PHE A 239 -2.97 -25.97 8.26
C PHE A 239 -3.38 -27.41 7.96
N LEU A 240 -4.35 -27.64 7.08
CA LEU A 240 -4.87 -28.96 6.79
C LEU A 240 -3.81 -29.91 6.19
N PRO A 241 -2.98 -29.49 5.21
CA PRO A 241 -1.83 -30.28 4.76
C PRO A 241 -0.88 -30.64 5.90
N TRP A 242 -0.62 -29.70 6.82
CA TRP A 242 0.24 -29.93 7.97
C TRP A 242 -0.37 -30.92 8.97
N ALA A 243 -1.67 -30.84 9.24
CA ALA A 243 -2.36 -31.72 10.17
C ALA A 243 -2.41 -33.19 9.70
N PHE A 244 -2.27 -33.43 8.39
CA PHE A 244 -2.30 -34.76 7.79
C PHE A 244 -0.91 -35.35 7.51
N VAL A 245 0.16 -34.67 7.93
CA VAL A 245 1.55 -35.13 7.77
C VAL A 245 1.79 -36.44 8.54
N GLN A 246 2.53 -37.34 7.92
CA GLN A 246 2.92 -38.61 8.52
C GLN A 246 3.93 -38.40 9.68
N PRO A 247 3.82 -39.13 10.80
CA PRO A 247 4.63 -38.89 12.01
C PRO A 247 6.15 -39.02 11.82
N TYR A 248 6.59 -39.77 10.81
CA TYR A 248 8.00 -40.04 10.53
C TYR A 248 8.66 -38.99 9.63
N ILE A 249 7.92 -38.00 9.14
CA ILE A 249 8.45 -36.94 8.28
C ILE A 249 9.04 -35.82 9.12
N HIS A 250 10.31 -35.51 8.88
CA HIS A 250 11.00 -34.40 9.53
C HIS A 250 10.87 -33.13 8.70
N TYR A 251 10.22 -32.12 9.26
CA TYR A 251 10.07 -30.79 8.68
C TYR A 251 10.41 -29.71 9.71
N GLU A 252 10.61 -28.49 9.23
CA GLU A 252 10.93 -27.35 10.09
C GLU A 252 9.65 -26.65 10.56
N LEU A 253 9.28 -26.88 11.83
CA LEU A 253 8.03 -26.37 12.41
C LEU A 253 7.91 -24.83 12.34
N TRP A 254 9.02 -24.12 12.57
CA TRP A 254 9.03 -22.66 12.51
C TRP A 254 8.61 -22.13 11.14
N PHE A 255 9.16 -22.69 10.06
CA PHE A 255 8.86 -22.22 8.72
C PHE A 255 7.44 -22.58 8.27
N VAL A 256 6.97 -23.78 8.64
CA VAL A 256 5.59 -24.25 8.35
C VAL A 256 4.56 -23.35 9.03
N THR A 257 4.78 -22.99 10.30
CA THR A 257 3.89 -22.07 11.04
C THR A 257 4.00 -20.65 10.51
N GLN A 258 5.19 -20.19 10.14
CA GLN A 258 5.39 -18.89 9.51
C GLN A 258 4.67 -18.79 8.15
N HIS A 259 4.73 -19.83 7.31
CA HIS A 259 4.01 -19.88 6.03
C HIS A 259 2.49 -19.83 6.22
N LEU A 260 1.96 -20.53 7.23
CA LEU A 260 0.55 -20.46 7.61
C LEU A 260 0.12 -19.02 7.97
N VAL A 261 0.90 -18.32 8.81
CA VAL A 261 0.62 -16.94 9.21
C VAL A 261 0.72 -15.98 8.03
N LEU A 262 1.76 -16.11 7.20
CA LEU A 262 1.92 -15.27 6.00
C LEU A 262 0.79 -15.50 4.99
N THR A 263 0.37 -16.75 4.80
CA THR A 263 -0.77 -17.10 3.95
C THR A 263 -2.04 -16.41 4.46
N TRP A 264 -2.33 -16.49 5.77
CA TRP A 264 -3.48 -15.79 6.36
C TRP A 264 -3.41 -14.28 6.14
N MET A 265 -2.26 -13.66 6.42
CA MET A 265 -2.05 -12.21 6.30
C MET A 265 -2.19 -11.72 4.84
N LEU A 266 -1.63 -12.46 3.88
CA LEU A 266 -1.67 -12.14 2.45
C LEU A 266 -3.07 -12.35 1.87
N SER A 267 -3.76 -13.45 2.22
CA SER A 267 -5.16 -13.67 1.85
C SER A 267 -6.06 -12.58 2.41
N PHE A 268 -5.87 -12.19 3.67
CA PHE A 268 -6.59 -11.09 4.30
C PHE A 268 -6.38 -9.77 3.54
N SER A 269 -5.14 -9.47 3.14
CA SER A 269 -4.81 -8.28 2.34
C SER A 269 -5.50 -8.27 0.96
N LEU A 270 -5.45 -9.40 0.25
CA LEU A 270 -6.08 -9.55 -1.06
C LEU A 270 -7.61 -9.37 -0.96
N LEU A 271 -8.25 -9.98 0.04
CA LEU A 271 -9.68 -9.84 0.29
C LEU A 271 -10.08 -8.42 0.71
N LEU A 272 -9.27 -7.75 1.55
CA LEU A 272 -9.44 -6.33 1.88
C LEU A 272 -9.46 -5.46 0.62
N SER A 273 -8.54 -5.71 -0.31
CA SER A 273 -8.44 -4.94 -1.56
C SER A 273 -9.65 -5.07 -2.50
N ARG A 274 -10.45 -6.15 -2.35
CA ARG A 274 -11.70 -6.35 -3.11
C ARG A 274 -12.93 -5.88 -2.35
N ALA A 275 -12.97 -6.04 -1.03
CA ALA A 275 -14.12 -5.67 -0.22
C ALA A 275 -14.24 -4.15 -0.01
N PHE A 276 -13.10 -3.46 0.05
CA PHE A 276 -13.03 -2.01 0.19
C PHE A 276 -12.60 -1.37 -1.13
N CYS A 277 -13.40 -1.61 -2.18
CA CYS A 277 -13.26 -0.91 -3.44
C CYS A 277 -13.28 0.62 -3.23
N PRO A 278 -12.62 1.38 -4.12
CA PRO A 278 -12.61 2.84 -4.08
C PRO A 278 -14.00 3.47 -3.97
N ASP A 279 -15.01 2.91 -4.64
CA ASP A 279 -16.38 3.44 -4.61
C ASP A 279 -17.02 3.36 -3.22
N PHE A 280 -16.84 2.24 -2.50
CA PHE A 280 -17.33 2.11 -1.13
C PHE A 280 -16.57 3.03 -0.16
N SER A 281 -15.24 3.11 -0.33
CA SER A 281 -14.42 4.05 0.45
C SER A 281 -14.83 5.50 0.20
N ASP A 282 -15.23 5.83 -1.03
CA ASP A 282 -15.73 7.13 -1.44
C ASP A 282 -17.06 7.47 -0.76
N SER A 283 -18.03 6.54 -0.76
CA SER A 283 -19.28 6.70 -0.01
C SER A 283 -19.04 6.93 1.49
N LEU A 284 -18.13 6.15 2.11
CA LEU A 284 -17.74 6.35 3.52
C LEU A 284 -17.14 7.74 3.76
N HIS A 285 -16.31 8.22 2.83
CA HIS A 285 -15.68 9.54 2.92
C HIS A 285 -16.69 10.67 2.85
N LYS A 286 -17.58 10.65 1.84
CA LYS A 286 -18.58 11.71 1.63
C LYS A 286 -19.49 11.88 2.84
N VAL A 287 -19.99 10.76 3.36
CA VAL A 287 -20.84 10.75 4.56
C VAL A 287 -20.06 11.22 5.80
N ALA A 288 -18.79 10.80 5.94
CA ALA A 288 -17.95 11.28 7.03
C ALA A 288 -17.71 12.80 6.98
N CYS A 289 -17.55 13.38 5.80
CA CYS A 289 -17.43 14.83 5.63
C CYS A 289 -18.70 15.60 6.04
N HIS A 290 -19.89 15.05 5.77
CA HIS A 290 -21.16 15.63 6.23
C HIS A 290 -21.45 15.41 7.72
N LEU A 291 -20.93 14.34 8.30
CA LEU A 291 -21.07 14.04 9.72
C LEU A 291 -20.35 15.09 10.59
N GLY A 292 -19.12 15.47 10.20
CA GLY A 292 -18.27 16.39 10.95
C GLY A 292 -17.84 15.86 12.33
N ARG A 293 -17.15 16.70 13.12
CA ARG A 293 -16.68 16.34 14.46
C ARG A 293 -16.90 17.46 15.47
N TRP A 294 -17.12 17.07 16.73
CA TRP A 294 -17.07 17.97 17.89
C TRP A 294 -15.71 17.91 18.60
N SER A 295 -15.14 19.06 18.93
CA SER A 295 -14.04 19.15 19.89
C SER A 295 -14.51 19.66 21.24
N ARG A 296 -14.04 18.99 22.28
CA ARG A 296 -14.38 19.36 23.66
C ARG A 296 -13.60 20.60 24.06
N LEU A 297 -14.32 21.64 24.50
CA LEU A 297 -13.75 22.86 25.02
C LEU A 297 -13.63 22.81 26.54
N ARG A 298 -12.70 23.59 27.09
CA ARG A 298 -12.63 23.81 28.54
C ARG A 298 -13.83 24.64 28.99
N PRO A 299 -14.32 24.44 30.22
CA PRO A 299 -15.45 25.18 30.76
C PRO A 299 -15.05 26.65 31.01
N ASN A 300 -15.23 27.48 29.99
CA ASN A 300 -15.18 28.94 30.10
C ASN A 300 -16.60 29.49 29.92
N HIS A 301 -16.87 30.70 30.42
CA HIS A 301 -18.14 31.42 30.23
C HIS A 301 -18.29 31.93 28.79
N ILE A 302 -18.37 30.99 27.84
CA ILE A 302 -18.59 31.28 26.43
C ILE A 302 -20.09 31.13 26.17
N PRO A 303 -20.75 32.11 25.52
CA PRO A 303 -22.14 31.96 25.09
C PRO A 303 -22.29 30.70 24.25
N SER A 304 -23.20 29.81 24.63
CA SER A 304 -23.35 28.49 24.00
C SER A 304 -24.82 28.16 23.81
N GLN A 305 -25.19 27.65 22.64
CA GLN A 305 -26.52 27.11 22.38
C GLN A 305 -26.67 25.73 23.01
N SER A 306 -27.88 25.35 23.46
CA SER A 306 -28.15 23.97 23.89
C SER A 306 -28.30 23.05 22.68
N TRP A 307 -27.70 21.86 22.74
CA TRP A 307 -27.88 20.86 21.67
C TRP A 307 -29.27 20.22 21.75
N HIS A 308 -29.91 20.01 20.59
CA HIS A 308 -31.15 19.23 20.45
C HIS A 308 -31.06 18.32 19.22
N PRO A 309 -31.61 17.08 19.25
CA PRO A 309 -31.53 16.13 18.13
C PRO A 309 -32.09 16.66 16.80
N ASP A 310 -33.18 17.42 16.85
CA ASP A 310 -33.92 17.94 15.70
C ASP A 310 -33.42 19.31 15.20
N HIS A 311 -32.33 19.84 15.76
CA HIS A 311 -31.79 21.09 15.26
C HIS A 311 -31.20 20.92 13.84
N PRO A 312 -31.31 21.98 13.01
CA PRO A 312 -30.64 22.01 11.72
C PRO A 312 -29.11 21.89 11.90
N PRO A 313 -28.38 21.51 10.85
CA PRO A 313 -26.93 21.36 10.89
C PRO A 313 -26.22 22.59 11.46
N PHE A 314 -25.31 22.38 12.40
CA PHE A 314 -24.61 23.46 13.09
C PHE A 314 -23.49 24.03 12.21
N PRO A 315 -23.42 25.36 11.97
CA PRO A 315 -22.34 25.95 11.19
C PRO A 315 -20.95 25.65 11.79
N PRO A 316 -19.90 25.57 10.96
CA PRO A 316 -18.52 25.46 11.42
C PRO A 316 -18.16 26.50 12.49
N GLY A 317 -17.48 26.06 13.55
CA GLY A 317 -17.04 26.95 14.64
C GLY A 317 -18.10 27.30 15.68
N SER A 318 -19.37 26.91 15.49
CA SER A 318 -20.42 27.05 16.50
C SER A 318 -20.10 26.29 17.79
N ILE A 319 -20.59 26.81 18.92
CA ILE A 319 -20.32 26.28 20.25
C ILE A 319 -21.64 25.84 20.89
N VAL A 320 -21.70 24.57 21.28
CA VAL A 320 -22.91 23.95 21.78
C VAL A 320 -22.64 23.28 23.13
N LYS A 321 -23.60 23.39 24.05
CA LYS A 321 -23.59 22.73 25.34
C LYS A 321 -24.41 21.44 25.28
N HIS A 322 -23.77 20.31 25.61
CA HIS A 322 -24.40 19.00 25.70
C HIS A 322 -23.87 18.26 26.94
N GLN A 323 -24.75 17.63 27.73
CA GLN A 323 -24.38 16.89 28.95
C GLN A 323 -23.42 17.64 29.91
N ARG A 324 -23.66 18.94 30.13
CA ARG A 324 -22.82 19.86 30.95
C ARG A 324 -21.41 20.14 30.43
N GLU A 325 -21.07 19.67 29.24
CA GLU A 325 -19.80 19.94 28.57
C GLU A 325 -20.00 20.90 27.38
N LEU A 326 -18.96 21.65 27.04
CA LEU A 326 -18.95 22.55 25.89
C LEU A 326 -18.24 21.88 24.71
N PHE A 327 -18.86 21.92 23.56
CA PHE A 327 -18.34 21.36 22.32
C PHE A 327 -18.27 22.44 21.24
N LYS A 328 -17.20 22.41 20.45
CA LYS A 328 -17.02 23.26 19.27
C LYS A 328 -17.14 22.43 18.00
N ALA A 329 -17.87 22.96 17.03
CA ALA A 329 -18.00 22.38 15.70
C ALA A 329 -16.68 22.50 14.92
N GLU A 330 -16.06 21.36 14.58
CA GLU A 330 -14.88 21.27 13.71
C GLU A 330 -15.26 20.67 12.36
N GLY A 331 -15.11 21.47 11.30
CA GLY A 331 -15.41 21.05 9.92
C GLY A 331 -15.44 22.24 8.98
N TYR A 332 -15.51 21.96 7.68
CA TYR A 332 -15.66 22.98 6.64
C TYR A 332 -17.13 23.17 6.22
N VAL A 333 -18.00 22.27 6.65
CA VAL A 333 -19.41 22.12 6.26
C VAL A 333 -20.24 22.05 7.55
N PRO A 334 -21.53 22.44 7.52
CA PRO A 334 -22.40 22.30 8.69
C PRO A 334 -22.42 20.87 9.25
N ILE A 335 -22.27 20.77 10.57
CA ILE A 335 -22.04 19.52 11.29
C ILE A 335 -23.36 18.91 11.72
N THR A 336 -23.47 17.59 11.55
CA THR A 336 -24.66 16.82 11.88
C THR A 336 -24.42 15.78 12.98
N SER A 337 -23.17 15.52 13.35
CA SER A 337 -22.82 14.59 14.42
C SER A 337 -23.42 14.97 15.77
N GLU A 338 -23.66 13.97 16.61
CA GLU A 338 -24.05 14.13 18.01
C GLU A 338 -22.81 14.44 18.89
N PRO A 339 -22.84 15.50 19.70
CA PRO A 339 -21.74 15.87 20.60
C PRO A 339 -21.53 14.83 21.71
N GLY A 340 -20.29 14.36 21.87
CA GLY A 340 -19.95 13.33 22.86
C GLY A 340 -20.08 11.90 22.35
N ASN A 341 -20.66 11.68 21.16
CA ASN A 341 -20.76 10.35 20.57
C ASN A 341 -19.40 9.88 20.00
N GLN A 342 -18.80 8.89 20.66
CA GLN A 342 -17.50 8.36 20.26
C GLN A 342 -17.53 7.62 18.91
N THR A 343 -18.67 7.01 18.55
CA THR A 343 -18.82 6.28 17.29
C THR A 343 -18.74 7.24 16.11
N HIS A 344 -19.48 8.35 16.16
CA HIS A 344 -19.41 9.41 15.14
C HIS A 344 -18.01 10.01 15.04
N THR A 345 -17.37 10.26 16.19
CA THR A 345 -16.01 10.81 16.23
C THR A 345 -14.99 9.87 15.57
N ARG A 346 -15.04 8.56 15.88
CA ARG A 346 -14.15 7.55 15.27
C ARG A 346 -14.42 7.39 13.78
N PHE A 347 -15.69 7.34 13.38
CA PHE A 347 -16.09 7.24 11.99
C PHE A 347 -15.53 8.42 11.17
N HIS A 348 -15.73 9.64 11.66
CA HIS A 348 -15.15 10.83 11.06
C HIS A 348 -13.62 10.74 10.97
N LEU A 349 -12.92 10.39 12.06
CA LEU A 349 -11.45 10.33 12.06
C LEU A 349 -10.86 9.33 11.05
N ILE A 350 -11.53 8.20 10.84
CA ILE A 350 -11.04 7.15 9.94
C ILE A 350 -11.34 7.48 8.48
N PHE A 351 -12.53 8.03 8.19
CA PHE A 351 -13.05 8.15 6.82
C PHE A 351 -13.05 9.58 6.26
N SER A 352 -12.97 10.64 7.07
CA SER A 352 -12.97 12.05 6.60
C SER A 352 -11.77 12.46 5.73
N GLY A 353 -10.80 11.58 5.53
CA GLY A 353 -9.68 11.85 4.64
C GLY A 353 -9.10 10.56 4.07
N SER A 354 -7.91 10.65 3.49
CA SER A 354 -7.24 9.49 2.88
C SER A 354 -6.67 8.50 3.92
N SER A 355 -7.09 8.55 5.19
CA SER A 355 -6.51 7.75 6.27
C SER A 355 -6.83 6.26 6.09
N PHE A 356 -8.07 5.92 5.77
CA PHE A 356 -8.48 4.53 5.58
C PHE A 356 -7.77 3.83 4.41
N PRO A 357 -7.77 4.36 3.16
CA PRO A 357 -6.98 3.77 2.07
C PRO A 357 -5.48 3.70 2.36
N ARG A 358 -4.95 4.67 3.12
CA ARG A 358 -3.54 4.67 3.57
C ARG A 358 -3.26 3.53 4.55
N LEU A 359 -4.20 3.20 5.45
CA LEU A 359 -4.06 2.06 6.37
C LEU A 359 -4.03 0.74 5.60
N LEU A 360 -4.89 0.57 4.59
CA LEU A 360 -4.90 -0.64 3.74
C LEU A 360 -3.56 -0.80 3.00
N LEU A 361 -3.08 0.26 2.35
CA LEU A 361 -1.78 0.23 1.67
C LEU A 361 -0.63 0.00 2.66
N GLY A 362 -0.65 0.68 3.80
CA GLY A 362 0.37 0.56 4.85
C GLY A 362 0.46 -0.86 5.43
N TYR A 363 -0.67 -1.52 5.63
CA TYR A 363 -0.74 -2.92 6.04
C TYR A 363 -0.03 -3.82 5.01
N HIS A 364 -0.37 -3.72 3.72
CA HIS A 364 0.24 -4.55 2.68
C HIS A 364 1.74 -4.27 2.47
N VAL A 365 2.15 -2.99 2.52
CA VAL A 365 3.57 -2.60 2.47
C VAL A 365 4.34 -3.20 3.63
N SER A 366 3.74 -3.22 4.83
CA SER A 366 4.36 -3.85 6.01
C SER A 366 4.57 -5.35 5.80
N LEU A 367 3.62 -6.05 5.19
CA LEU A 367 3.77 -7.47 4.84
C LEU A 367 4.90 -7.70 3.83
N ILE A 368 5.03 -6.85 2.81
CA ILE A 368 6.14 -6.94 1.84
C ILE A 368 7.48 -6.72 2.54
N ILE A 369 7.59 -5.73 3.42
CA ILE A 369 8.82 -5.46 4.18
C ILE A 369 9.17 -6.67 5.06
N ILE A 370 8.21 -7.20 5.81
CA ILE A 370 8.40 -8.39 6.66
C ILE A 370 8.89 -9.58 5.80
N SER A 371 8.24 -9.86 4.67
CA SER A 371 8.62 -10.93 3.76
C SER A 371 10.01 -10.72 3.14
N LEU A 372 10.41 -9.49 2.82
CA LEU A 372 11.76 -9.18 2.35
C LEU A 372 12.82 -9.38 3.46
N LEU A 373 12.52 -8.98 4.70
CA LEU A 373 13.41 -9.22 5.84
C LEU A 373 13.60 -10.71 6.10
N ILE A 374 12.52 -11.49 6.01
CA ILE A 374 12.56 -12.96 6.06
C ILE A 374 13.46 -13.50 4.95
N LEU A 375 13.28 -13.03 3.70
CA LEU A 375 14.04 -13.51 2.54
C LEU A 375 15.55 -13.31 2.71
N ILE A 376 15.99 -12.19 3.32
CA ILE A 376 17.41 -11.90 3.58
C ILE A 376 18.02 -12.87 4.60
N ARG A 377 17.22 -13.44 5.50
CA ARG A 377 17.68 -14.33 6.58
C ARG A 377 17.74 -15.79 6.18
N ILE A 378 17.03 -16.17 5.12
CA ILE A 378 16.90 -17.55 4.68
C ILE A 378 18.16 -18.01 3.92
N THR A 379 18.61 -19.23 4.23
CA THR A 379 19.71 -19.91 3.52
C THR A 379 19.23 -21.08 2.67
N GLU A 380 18.09 -21.68 3.02
CA GLU A 380 17.58 -22.90 2.39
C GLU A 380 16.83 -22.60 1.08
N TRP A 381 17.13 -23.35 0.02
CA TRP A 381 16.58 -23.13 -1.33
C TRP A 381 15.03 -23.12 -1.37
N TYR A 382 14.37 -24.05 -0.66
CA TYR A 382 12.92 -24.20 -0.69
C TYR A 382 12.21 -23.05 0.01
N GLN A 383 12.82 -22.52 1.07
CA GLN A 383 12.37 -21.33 1.79
C GLN A 383 12.52 -20.07 0.92
N VAL A 384 13.63 -19.95 0.17
CA VAL A 384 13.84 -18.86 -0.80
C VAL A 384 12.77 -18.88 -1.87
N ILE A 385 12.51 -20.05 -2.48
CA ILE A 385 11.47 -20.21 -3.51
C ILE A 385 10.10 -19.84 -2.95
N SER A 386 9.77 -20.32 -1.75
CA SER A 386 8.49 -20.06 -1.10
C SER A 386 8.26 -18.56 -0.89
N VAL A 387 9.15 -17.88 -0.17
CA VAL A 387 8.99 -16.45 0.14
C VAL A 387 9.07 -15.58 -1.10
N SER A 388 9.92 -15.92 -2.07
CA SER A 388 10.00 -15.21 -3.36
C SER A 388 8.69 -15.33 -4.15
N THR A 389 8.08 -16.52 -4.19
CA THR A 389 6.81 -16.74 -4.89
C THR A 389 5.65 -16.01 -4.19
N LEU A 390 5.63 -15.99 -2.85
CA LEU A 390 4.67 -15.20 -2.06
C LEU A 390 4.82 -13.70 -2.35
N LEU A 391 6.06 -13.20 -2.44
CA LEU A 391 6.32 -11.80 -2.78
C LEU A 391 5.82 -11.47 -4.19
N ILE A 392 6.15 -12.29 -5.19
CA ILE A 392 5.74 -12.08 -6.59
C ILE A 392 4.22 -12.05 -6.71
N THR A 393 3.52 -13.00 -6.11
CA THR A 393 2.05 -13.04 -6.13
C THR A 393 1.44 -11.82 -5.41
N SER A 394 2.04 -11.39 -4.29
CA SER A 394 1.59 -10.21 -3.54
C SER A 394 1.75 -8.87 -4.27
N LEU A 395 2.54 -8.80 -5.34
CA LEU A 395 2.72 -7.57 -6.14
C LEU A 395 1.41 -7.11 -6.77
N PHE A 396 0.54 -8.04 -7.18
CA PHE A 396 -0.77 -7.71 -7.74
C PHE A 396 -1.60 -6.87 -6.74
N THR A 397 -1.73 -7.34 -5.50
CA THR A 397 -2.45 -6.63 -4.44
C THR A 397 -1.80 -5.28 -4.12
N PHE A 398 -0.47 -5.19 -4.16
CA PHE A 398 0.26 -3.95 -3.93
C PHE A 398 -0.04 -2.89 -4.99
N VAL A 399 0.04 -3.27 -6.27
CA VAL A 399 -0.23 -2.35 -7.38
C VAL A 399 -1.67 -1.88 -7.35
N ARG A 400 -2.61 -2.79 -7.07
CA ARG A 400 -4.04 -2.48 -6.91
C ARG A 400 -4.28 -1.45 -5.80
N LEU A 401 -3.86 -1.75 -4.57
CA LEU A 401 -4.03 -0.86 -3.42
C LEU A 401 -3.30 0.48 -3.63
N GLY A 402 -2.12 0.46 -4.25
CA GLY A 402 -1.35 1.65 -4.56
C GLY A 402 -2.06 2.57 -5.56
N ARG A 403 -2.58 2.01 -6.66
CA ARG A 403 -3.38 2.75 -7.65
C ARG A 403 -4.61 3.38 -6.99
N ASP A 404 -5.37 2.57 -6.25
CA ASP A 404 -6.62 2.98 -5.61
C ASP A 404 -6.37 4.10 -4.59
N PHE A 405 -5.34 3.96 -3.75
CA PHE A 405 -4.91 5.00 -2.82
C PHE A 405 -4.52 6.30 -3.53
N LEU A 406 -3.73 6.23 -4.61
CA LEU A 406 -3.25 7.43 -5.30
C LEU A 406 -4.39 8.21 -5.96
N VAL A 407 -5.38 7.52 -6.53
CA VAL A 407 -6.55 8.14 -7.15
C VAL A 407 -7.41 8.82 -6.08
N VAL A 408 -7.79 8.06 -5.05
CA VAL A 408 -8.65 8.54 -3.96
C VAL A 408 -7.99 9.69 -3.19
N TRP A 409 -6.70 9.57 -2.86
CA TRP A 409 -5.97 10.63 -2.15
C TRP A 409 -5.96 11.93 -2.95
N LYS A 410 -5.68 11.88 -4.25
CA LYS A 410 -5.70 13.08 -5.10
C LYS A 410 -7.10 13.69 -5.19
N MET A 411 -8.14 12.86 -5.24
CA MET A 411 -9.52 13.31 -5.30
C MET A 411 -9.94 14.04 -4.03
N TYR A 412 -9.75 13.42 -2.86
CA TYR A 412 -10.10 14.04 -1.57
C TYR A 412 -9.33 15.35 -1.33
N GLN A 413 -8.09 15.42 -1.80
CA GLN A 413 -7.32 16.66 -1.77
C GLN A 413 -7.90 17.76 -2.67
N ALA A 414 -8.43 17.40 -3.84
CA ALA A 414 -9.10 18.36 -4.70
C ALA A 414 -10.45 18.82 -4.11
N GLU A 415 -11.21 17.92 -3.50
CA GLU A 415 -12.47 18.25 -2.81
C GLU A 415 -12.26 19.20 -1.63
N GLU A 416 -11.22 18.95 -0.82
CA GLU A 416 -10.83 19.85 0.27
C GLU A 416 -10.52 21.26 -0.26
N VAL A 417 -9.78 21.37 -1.38
CA VAL A 417 -9.46 22.66 -2.01
C VAL A 417 -10.71 23.34 -2.58
N ILE A 418 -11.62 22.62 -3.23
CA ILE A 418 -12.87 23.19 -3.78
C ILE A 418 -13.77 23.70 -2.66
N THR A 419 -13.87 22.95 -1.56
CA THR A 419 -14.67 23.32 -0.39
C THR A 419 -14.10 24.57 0.29
N LEU A 420 -12.76 24.69 0.34
CA LEU A 420 -12.07 25.89 0.85
C LEU A 420 -12.14 27.09 -0.11
N ARG A 421 -12.45 26.87 -1.39
CA ARG A 421 -12.53 27.89 -2.46
C ARG A 421 -13.80 28.75 -2.41
N GLY A 422 -14.42 28.89 -1.23
CA GLY A 422 -15.30 30.02 -0.97
C GLY A 422 -14.57 31.34 -1.30
N PRO A 423 -15.28 32.39 -1.74
CA PRO A 423 -14.72 33.55 -2.46
C PRO A 423 -13.61 34.35 -1.73
N SER A 424 -13.30 34.06 -0.46
CA SER A 424 -12.38 34.84 0.37
C SER A 424 -10.95 34.29 0.54
N ASN A 425 -10.63 33.05 0.14
CA ASN A 425 -9.35 32.39 0.52
C ASN A 425 -8.52 31.79 -0.64
N VAL A 426 -8.48 32.48 -1.78
CA VAL A 426 -7.78 32.02 -3.00
C VAL A 426 -6.24 32.04 -2.84
N SER A 427 -5.68 33.06 -2.20
CA SER A 427 -4.21 33.23 -2.09
C SER A 427 -3.54 32.20 -1.15
N LEU A 428 -4.19 31.87 -0.04
CA LEU A 428 -3.64 30.93 0.95
C LEU A 428 -3.63 29.49 0.41
N SER A 429 -4.71 29.07 -0.26
CA SER A 429 -4.88 27.70 -0.77
C SER A 429 -3.94 27.38 -1.94
N LEU A 430 -3.69 28.34 -2.84
CA LEU A 430 -2.69 28.21 -3.92
C LEU A 430 -1.26 28.12 -3.37
N SER A 431 -0.95 28.88 -2.31
CA SER A 431 0.35 28.82 -1.64
C SER A 431 0.56 27.46 -0.94
N PHE A 432 -0.47 26.93 -0.27
CA PHE A 432 -0.44 25.57 0.31
C PHE A 432 -0.32 24.48 -0.75
N TYR A 433 -1.04 24.58 -1.87
CA TYR A 433 -0.92 23.64 -3.00
C TYR A 433 0.48 23.68 -3.62
N TYR A 434 1.05 24.87 -3.80
CA TYR A 434 2.40 25.08 -4.28
C TYR A 434 3.44 24.46 -3.33
N ILE A 435 3.35 24.75 -2.02
CA ILE A 435 4.24 24.20 -0.99
C ILE A 435 4.14 22.66 -0.94
N LYS A 436 2.92 22.11 -0.95
CA LYS A 436 2.67 20.66 -0.84
C LYS A 436 3.12 19.89 -2.08
N ARG A 437 3.05 20.47 -3.27
CA ARG A 437 3.53 19.85 -4.53
C ARG A 437 5.05 19.98 -4.71
N LYS A 438 5.66 21.05 -4.17
CA LYS A 438 7.10 21.29 -4.17
C LYS A 438 7.87 20.31 -3.27
N MET A 439 7.31 19.95 -2.12
CA MET A 439 7.95 19.08 -1.11
C MET A 439 8.34 17.66 -1.60
N PRO A 440 7.44 16.81 -2.14
CA PRO A 440 7.77 15.41 -2.45
C PRO A 440 8.77 15.29 -3.60
N SER A 441 8.66 16.11 -4.64
CA SER A 441 9.56 16.05 -5.80
C SER A 441 10.97 16.54 -5.48
N GLN A 442 11.11 17.53 -4.58
CA GLN A 442 12.41 17.96 -4.11
C GLN A 442 13.07 16.92 -3.20
N ILE A 443 12.29 16.20 -2.40
CA ILE A 443 12.80 15.11 -1.56
C ILE A 443 13.34 13.97 -2.42
N VAL A 444 12.61 13.56 -3.47
CA VAL A 444 13.04 12.50 -4.40
C VAL A 444 14.33 12.89 -5.11
N LEU A 445 14.41 14.10 -5.69
CA LEU A 445 15.63 14.58 -6.37
C LEU A 445 16.81 14.72 -5.39
N LYS A 446 16.58 15.18 -4.16
CA LYS A 446 17.62 15.26 -3.12
C LYS A 446 18.11 13.88 -2.71
N SER A 447 17.20 12.93 -2.44
CA SER A 447 17.53 11.55 -2.10
C SER A 447 18.34 10.88 -3.21
N LEU A 448 17.89 10.99 -4.46
CA LEU A 448 18.60 10.44 -5.63
C LEU A 448 20.01 11.04 -5.79
N SER A 449 20.18 12.34 -5.54
CA SER A 449 21.49 13.02 -5.60
C SER A 449 22.45 12.56 -4.50
N ILE A 450 21.94 12.37 -3.28
CA ILE A 450 22.74 11.92 -2.14
C ILE A 450 23.19 10.47 -2.37
N THR A 451 22.28 9.57 -2.74
CA THR A 451 22.58 8.16 -2.94
C THR A 451 23.58 7.96 -4.09
N LEU A 452 23.36 8.60 -5.25
CA LEU A 452 24.31 8.53 -6.36
C LEU A 452 25.65 9.16 -5.99
N GLY A 453 25.64 10.31 -5.31
CA GLY A 453 26.86 10.99 -4.89
C GLY A 453 27.72 10.11 -3.96
N LEU A 454 27.12 9.53 -2.91
CA LEU A 454 27.79 8.60 -2.01
C LEU A 454 28.34 7.37 -2.73
N PHE A 455 27.61 6.85 -3.72
CA PHE A 455 28.06 5.72 -4.51
C PHE A 455 29.32 6.05 -5.33
N PHE A 456 29.37 7.22 -5.97
CA PHE A 456 30.57 7.67 -6.69
C PHE A 456 31.75 7.97 -5.76
N VAL A 457 31.50 8.49 -4.55
CA VAL A 457 32.55 8.61 -3.53
C VAL A 457 33.13 7.25 -3.19
N PHE A 458 32.28 6.24 -2.97
CA PHE A 458 32.73 4.88 -2.70
C PHE A 458 33.56 4.29 -3.85
N LEU A 459 33.07 4.35 -5.09
CA LEU A 459 33.81 3.88 -6.27
C LEU A 459 35.15 4.60 -6.44
N GLY A 460 35.17 5.92 -6.24
CA GLY A 460 36.39 6.72 -6.34
C GLY A 460 37.40 6.37 -5.25
N ILE A 461 36.96 6.12 -4.00
CA ILE A 461 37.83 5.67 -2.91
C ILE A 461 38.46 4.31 -3.25
N VAL A 462 37.67 3.35 -3.77
CA VAL A 462 38.18 2.05 -4.22
C VAL A 462 39.23 2.23 -5.32
N LYS A 463 39.05 3.19 -6.24
CA LYS A 463 40.02 3.51 -7.28
C LYS A 463 41.27 4.21 -6.78
N VAL A 464 41.25 4.94 -5.66
CA VAL A 464 42.43 5.66 -5.15
C VAL A 464 43.19 4.85 -4.10
N THR A 465 42.47 4.13 -3.24
CA THR A 465 42.97 3.56 -1.98
C THR A 465 42.61 2.08 -1.85
N SER A 466 43.52 1.25 -1.32
CA SER A 466 43.30 -0.19 -1.08
C SER A 466 42.70 -0.52 0.29
N VAL A 467 42.32 0.49 1.06
CA VAL A 467 41.86 0.36 2.46
C VAL A 467 40.47 -0.26 2.53
N VAL A 468 39.60 0.01 1.55
CA VAL A 468 38.23 -0.50 1.52
C VAL A 468 38.19 -2.00 1.19
N ASN A 469 38.85 -2.40 0.10
CA ASN A 469 38.98 -3.80 -0.28
C ASN A 469 40.24 -3.97 -1.14
N LYS A 470 41.18 -4.81 -0.67
CA LYS A 470 42.48 -5.00 -1.33
C LYS A 470 42.35 -5.71 -2.68
N ASP A 471 41.43 -6.67 -2.79
CA ASP A 471 41.22 -7.47 -4.00
C ASP A 471 40.54 -6.64 -5.07
N LEU A 472 39.48 -5.92 -4.71
CA LEU A 472 38.78 -5.02 -5.63
C LEU A 472 39.70 -3.91 -6.16
N HIS A 473 40.54 -3.34 -5.29
CA HIS A 473 41.53 -2.35 -5.70
C HIS A 473 42.63 -2.95 -6.60
N LYS A 474 43.03 -4.21 -6.37
CA LYS A 474 44.00 -4.93 -7.21
C LYS A 474 43.43 -5.16 -8.61
N ASP A 475 42.17 -5.54 -8.71
CA ASP A 475 41.49 -5.75 -9.99
C ASP A 475 41.29 -4.43 -10.75
N MET A 476 40.90 -3.35 -10.06
CA MET A 476 40.85 -2.01 -10.65
C MET A 476 42.19 -1.55 -11.22
N ARG A 477 43.31 -1.83 -10.55
CA ARG A 477 44.64 -1.51 -11.09
C ARG A 477 44.93 -2.27 -12.39
N ARG A 478 44.51 -3.53 -12.51
CA ARG A 478 44.71 -4.34 -13.72
C ARG A 478 43.88 -3.81 -14.88
N GLU A 479 42.65 -3.38 -14.62
CA GLU A 479 41.74 -2.85 -15.65
C GLU A 479 42.21 -1.50 -16.20
N PHE A 480 42.62 -0.58 -15.33
CA PHE A 480 43.15 0.72 -15.76
C PHE A 480 44.47 0.64 -16.55
N VAL A 481 45.23 -0.46 -16.45
CA VAL A 481 46.37 -0.74 -17.34
C VAL A 481 45.90 -1.02 -18.77
N LYS A 482 44.76 -1.69 -18.94
CA LYS A 482 44.13 -1.90 -20.25
C LYS A 482 43.52 -0.61 -20.77
N TYR A 483 42.75 0.11 -19.94
CA TYR A 483 42.07 1.35 -20.36
C TYR A 483 43.03 2.46 -20.78
N ALA A 484 44.21 2.55 -20.15
CA ALA A 484 45.23 3.53 -20.52
C ALA A 484 45.76 3.33 -21.96
N ARG A 485 45.66 2.12 -22.54
CA ARG A 485 46.10 1.83 -23.92
C ARG A 485 45.09 2.29 -24.97
N VAL A 486 43.81 2.32 -24.62
CA VAL A 486 42.70 2.66 -25.52
C VAL A 486 42.15 4.06 -25.26
N PHE A 487 42.91 4.92 -24.58
CA PHE A 487 42.45 6.26 -24.23
C PHE A 487 42.24 7.09 -25.51
N PRO A 488 41.05 7.71 -25.72
CA PRO A 488 40.67 8.31 -27.01
C PRO A 488 41.56 9.47 -27.46
N LEU A 489 42.22 10.16 -26.51
CA LEU A 489 43.16 11.25 -26.81
C LEU A 489 44.62 10.79 -26.95
N ALA A 490 44.92 9.50 -26.70
CA ALA A 490 46.29 9.00 -26.83
C ALA A 490 46.73 8.89 -28.30
N SER A 491 45.82 8.59 -29.22
CA SER A 491 46.10 8.54 -30.66
C SER A 491 46.25 9.91 -31.30
N THR A 492 45.58 10.95 -30.77
CA THR A 492 45.61 12.31 -31.32
C THR A 492 46.75 13.17 -30.76
N VAL A 493 47.18 12.93 -29.51
CA VAL A 493 48.21 13.72 -28.81
C VAL A 493 49.58 13.00 -28.79
N GLY A 494 49.67 11.74 -29.24
CA GLY A 494 50.91 10.97 -29.28
C GLY A 494 51.52 10.67 -27.90
N PHE A 495 50.80 10.96 -26.82
CA PHE A 495 51.26 10.82 -25.43
C PHE A 495 50.66 9.58 -24.76
N LYS A 496 51.51 8.70 -24.23
CA LYS A 496 51.10 7.47 -23.53
C LYS A 496 50.75 7.78 -22.08
N VAL A 497 49.45 7.76 -21.76
CA VAL A 497 48.95 8.09 -20.41
C VAL A 497 49.38 7.03 -19.39
N PRO A 498 50.08 7.39 -18.30
CA PRO A 498 50.42 6.44 -17.25
C PRO A 498 49.16 5.94 -16.53
N SER A 499 48.94 4.62 -16.53
CA SER A 499 47.75 3.98 -15.92
C SER A 499 47.56 4.30 -14.43
N LYS A 500 48.66 4.50 -13.69
CA LYS A 500 48.65 4.91 -12.28
C LYS A 500 48.00 6.28 -12.08
N TRP A 501 48.35 7.25 -12.92
CA TRP A 501 47.83 8.61 -12.86
C TRP A 501 46.41 8.68 -13.41
N TYR A 502 46.12 7.97 -14.51
CA TYR A 502 44.78 7.89 -15.07
C TYR A 502 43.75 7.43 -14.04
N ARG A 503 43.99 6.29 -13.37
CA ARG A 503 43.10 5.78 -12.33
C ARG A 503 42.94 6.74 -11.14
N ARG A 504 44.02 7.38 -10.68
CA ARG A 504 43.97 8.31 -9.55
C ARG A 504 43.19 9.58 -9.88
N ILE A 505 43.35 10.10 -11.09
CA ILE A 505 42.61 11.28 -11.57
C ILE A 505 41.13 10.93 -11.71
N THR A 506 40.78 9.81 -12.36
CA THR A 506 39.40 9.35 -12.46
C THR A 506 38.79 9.10 -11.07
N GLY A 507 39.49 8.43 -10.16
CA GLY A 507 39.00 8.20 -8.80
C GLY A 507 38.85 9.49 -7.98
N GLY A 508 39.79 10.43 -8.12
CA GLY A 508 39.71 11.74 -7.45
C GLY A 508 38.56 12.60 -7.96
N LEU A 509 38.32 12.61 -9.27
CA LEU A 509 37.18 13.30 -9.89
C LEU A 509 35.84 12.68 -9.47
N GLU A 510 35.75 11.36 -9.34
CA GLU A 510 34.55 10.69 -8.83
C GLU A 510 34.25 11.05 -7.37
N ILE A 511 35.27 11.14 -6.51
CA ILE A 511 35.11 11.58 -5.12
C ILE A 511 34.65 13.04 -5.09
N PHE A 512 35.34 13.93 -5.82
CA PHE A 512 35.01 15.35 -5.84
C PHE A 512 33.59 15.62 -6.36
N CYS A 513 33.25 15.03 -7.51
CA CYS A 513 31.93 15.20 -8.10
C CYS A 513 30.83 14.49 -7.29
N GLY A 514 31.14 13.33 -6.69
CA GLY A 514 30.22 12.62 -5.80
C GLY A 514 29.87 13.42 -4.54
N LEU A 515 30.87 14.02 -3.87
CA LEU A 515 30.67 14.94 -2.75
C LEU A 515 29.92 16.21 -3.18
N GLY A 516 30.29 16.76 -4.34
CA GLY A 516 29.61 17.88 -4.98
C GLY A 516 28.12 17.62 -5.20
N LEU A 517 27.77 16.42 -5.66
CA LEU A 517 26.40 15.99 -5.92
C LEU A 517 25.58 15.76 -4.64
N ALA A 518 26.22 15.21 -3.61
CA ALA A 518 25.58 14.83 -2.36
C ALA A 518 25.37 16.01 -1.40
N LEU A 519 26.37 16.86 -1.21
CA LEU A 519 26.43 17.82 -0.11
C LEU A 519 26.03 19.26 -0.51
N PHE A 520 26.30 19.67 -1.74
CA PHE A 520 26.09 21.07 -2.12
C PHE A 520 24.65 21.36 -2.54
N PRO A 521 24.01 22.42 -2.05
CA PRO A 521 22.62 22.75 -2.38
C PRO A 521 22.43 23.46 -3.73
N GLY A 522 23.51 23.95 -4.35
CA GLY A 522 23.44 24.74 -5.59
C GLY A 522 23.07 23.92 -6.82
N VAL A 523 22.00 24.31 -7.53
CA VAL A 523 21.52 23.63 -8.75
C VAL A 523 22.57 23.63 -9.86
N LEU A 524 23.27 24.74 -10.06
CA LEU A 524 24.34 24.85 -11.06
C LEU A 524 25.49 23.88 -10.76
N VAL A 525 25.90 23.80 -9.49
CA VAL A 525 26.95 22.88 -9.04
C VAL A 525 26.52 21.44 -9.27
N LYS A 526 25.30 21.06 -8.88
CA LYS A 526 24.79 19.70 -9.09
C LYS A 526 24.73 19.31 -10.56
N ARG A 527 24.34 20.24 -11.44
CA ARG A 527 24.34 20.02 -12.90
C ARG A 527 25.74 19.82 -13.45
N ALA A 528 26.69 20.65 -13.03
CA ALA A 528 28.09 20.52 -13.43
C ALA A 528 28.68 19.18 -12.97
N MET A 529 28.52 18.82 -11.70
CA MET A 529 29.01 17.55 -11.14
C MET A 529 28.36 16.34 -11.83
N ASN A 530 27.05 16.40 -12.11
CA ASN A 530 26.35 15.35 -12.83
C ASN A 530 26.83 15.22 -14.29
N GLY A 531 27.07 16.35 -14.96
CA GLY A 531 27.62 16.37 -16.33
C GLY A 531 29.03 15.78 -16.40
N ILE A 532 29.89 16.13 -15.45
CA ILE A 532 31.25 15.57 -15.35
C ILE A 532 31.19 14.06 -15.09
N LEU A 533 30.38 13.59 -14.14
CA LEU A 533 30.21 12.17 -13.86
C LEU A 533 29.61 11.40 -15.06
N LEU A 534 28.69 12.01 -15.80
CA LEU A 534 28.09 11.40 -16.99
C LEU A 534 29.13 11.25 -18.10
N LEU A 535 29.96 12.27 -18.33
CA LEU A 535 31.08 12.20 -19.27
C LEU A 535 32.09 11.12 -18.86
N MET A 536 32.39 10.99 -17.56
CA MET A 536 33.30 9.96 -17.06
C MET A 536 32.75 8.55 -17.24
N ASN A 537 31.45 8.33 -16.99
CA ASN A 537 30.83 7.03 -17.24
C ASN A 537 30.77 6.71 -18.75
N LEU A 538 30.55 7.71 -19.60
CA LEU A 538 30.60 7.54 -21.05
C LEU A 538 32.02 7.15 -21.52
N LEU A 539 33.05 7.79 -20.98
CA LEU A 539 34.46 7.40 -21.22
C LEU A 539 34.77 5.99 -20.69
N GLY A 540 34.16 5.59 -19.57
CA GLY A 540 34.23 4.23 -19.04
C GLY A 540 33.62 3.19 -20.00
N VAL A 541 32.40 3.45 -20.49
CA VAL A 541 31.72 2.59 -21.48
C VAL A 541 32.55 2.49 -22.76
N TYR A 542 33.08 3.60 -23.27
CA TYR A 542 33.99 3.62 -24.41
C TYR A 542 35.24 2.75 -24.16
N SER A 543 35.85 2.87 -22.99
CA SER A 543 37.04 2.10 -22.63
C SER A 543 36.76 0.60 -22.58
N HIS A 544 35.60 0.18 -22.06
CA HIS A 544 35.19 -1.24 -22.08
C HIS A 544 34.91 -1.74 -23.51
N PHE A 545 34.26 -0.92 -24.33
CA PHE A 545 33.98 -1.24 -25.74
C PHE A 545 35.28 -1.46 -26.54
N MET A 546 36.27 -0.58 -26.37
CA MET A 546 37.55 -0.68 -27.07
C MET A 546 38.47 -1.81 -26.57
N VAL A 547 38.25 -2.30 -25.35
CA VAL A 547 39.01 -3.44 -24.78
C VAL A 547 38.32 -4.79 -25.08
N ASP A 548 37.15 -4.77 -25.71
CA ASP A 548 36.34 -5.95 -26.06
C ASP A 548 36.07 -6.87 -24.85
N GLU A 549 35.68 -6.27 -23.72
CA GLU A 549 35.35 -7.03 -22.51
C GLU A 549 33.91 -7.56 -22.56
N LYS A 550 33.68 -8.69 -21.89
CA LYS A 550 32.34 -9.28 -21.73
C LYS A 550 31.34 -8.25 -21.22
N PHE A 551 30.12 -8.26 -21.77
CA PHE A 551 29.04 -7.33 -21.43
C PHE A 551 28.77 -7.18 -19.93
N GLU A 552 28.91 -8.26 -19.15
CA GLU A 552 28.77 -8.27 -17.68
C GLU A 552 29.67 -7.25 -16.98
N ARG A 553 30.86 -6.96 -17.53
CA ARG A 553 31.79 -5.96 -16.99
C ARG A 553 31.45 -4.53 -17.38
N THR A 554 30.75 -4.34 -18.49
CA THR A 554 30.28 -3.03 -18.99
C THR A 554 28.96 -2.60 -18.33
N ALA A 555 28.18 -3.56 -17.82
CA ALA A 555 26.86 -3.33 -17.24
C ALA A 555 26.83 -2.27 -16.11
N PRO A 556 27.77 -2.25 -15.13
CA PRO A 556 27.76 -1.22 -14.10
C PRO A 556 27.92 0.20 -14.65
N ALA A 557 28.83 0.41 -15.61
CA ALA A 557 29.06 1.72 -16.23
C ALA A 557 27.83 2.21 -17.01
N LEU A 558 27.14 1.29 -17.71
CA LEU A 558 25.88 1.60 -18.40
C LEU A 558 24.76 1.97 -17.43
N VAL A 559 24.61 1.22 -16.33
CA VAL A 559 23.60 1.52 -15.30
C VAL A 559 23.81 2.93 -14.74
N PHE A 560 25.04 3.31 -14.40
CA PHE A 560 25.33 4.66 -13.90
C PHE A 560 25.15 5.75 -14.94
N PHE A 561 25.52 5.48 -16.20
CA PHE A 561 25.26 6.39 -17.32
C PHE A 561 23.75 6.69 -17.47
N PHE A 562 22.91 5.65 -17.47
CA PHE A 562 21.46 5.82 -17.56
C PHE A 562 20.87 6.49 -16.32
N MET A 563 21.33 6.15 -15.11
CA MET A 563 20.86 6.78 -13.87
C MET A 563 21.17 8.27 -13.81
N LEU A 564 22.38 8.69 -14.19
CA LEU A 564 22.78 10.11 -14.23
C LEU A 564 22.04 10.89 -15.32
N SER A 565 21.79 10.25 -16.48
CA SER A 565 21.01 10.82 -17.58
C SER A 565 19.55 11.01 -17.19
N CYS A 566 18.94 9.98 -16.61
CA CYS A 566 17.57 10.02 -16.12
C CYS A 566 17.39 11.10 -15.05
N ARG A 567 18.31 11.17 -14.07
CA ARG A 567 18.31 12.22 -13.05
C ARG A 567 18.29 13.62 -13.65
N LEU A 568 19.14 13.88 -14.65
CA LEU A 568 19.24 15.17 -15.35
C LEU A 568 17.94 15.50 -16.10
N VAL A 569 17.35 14.51 -16.81
CA VAL A 569 16.07 14.67 -17.49
C VAL A 569 14.94 14.99 -16.50
N VAL A 570 14.87 14.28 -15.37
CA VAL A 570 13.86 14.51 -14.33
C VAL A 570 14.01 15.90 -13.71
N GLU A 571 15.24 16.36 -13.47
CA GLU A 571 15.53 17.70 -12.97
C GLU A 571 15.06 18.80 -13.96
N PHE A 572 15.35 18.64 -15.26
CA PHE A 572 14.88 19.56 -16.30
C PHE A 572 13.35 19.58 -16.44
N GLN A 573 12.71 18.41 -16.42
CA GLN A 573 11.26 18.31 -16.46
C GLN A 573 10.62 18.96 -15.23
N HIS A 574 11.24 18.78 -14.06
CA HIS A 574 10.77 19.40 -12.83
C HIS A 574 10.82 20.93 -12.90
N GLU A 575 11.94 21.51 -13.34
CA GLU A 575 12.07 22.96 -13.48
C GLU A 575 11.09 23.55 -14.49
N LYS A 576 10.92 22.92 -15.65
CA LYS A 576 9.94 23.36 -16.65
C LYS A 576 8.52 23.40 -16.08
N LYS A 577 8.18 22.40 -15.26
CA LYS A 577 6.86 22.33 -14.60
C LYS A 577 6.70 23.39 -13.51
N GLN A 578 7.76 23.69 -12.76
CA GLN A 578 7.75 24.74 -11.74
C GLN A 578 7.61 26.13 -12.35
N ARG A 579 8.29 26.41 -13.47
CA ARG A 579 8.15 27.69 -14.20
C ARG A 579 6.73 27.91 -14.68
N LYS A 580 6.13 26.91 -15.36
CA LYS A 580 4.72 26.98 -15.80
C LYS A 580 3.75 27.21 -14.64
N LEU A 581 3.98 26.54 -13.50
CA LEU A 581 3.14 26.72 -12.33
C LEU A 581 3.28 28.13 -11.73
N GLN A 582 4.50 28.68 -11.73
CA GLN A 582 4.76 30.06 -11.29
C GLN A 582 4.09 31.07 -12.22
N GLU A 583 4.20 30.91 -13.53
CA GLU A 583 3.51 31.75 -14.51
C GLU A 583 1.99 31.73 -14.33
N MET A 584 1.40 30.56 -14.03
CA MET A 584 -0.04 30.45 -13.71
C MET A 584 -0.41 31.14 -12.39
N LEU A 585 0.48 31.14 -11.40
CA LEU A 585 0.27 31.83 -10.13
C LEU A 585 0.30 33.34 -10.32
N ASP A 586 1.29 33.84 -11.07
CA ASP A 586 1.46 35.27 -11.34
C ASP A 586 0.28 35.79 -12.18
N ALA A 587 -0.20 35.01 -13.15
CA ALA A 587 -1.41 35.32 -13.92
C ALA A 587 -2.68 35.40 -13.03
N ALA A 588 -2.87 34.44 -12.13
CA ALA A 588 -4.02 34.43 -11.22
C ALA A 588 -3.99 35.58 -10.18
N ALA A 589 -2.80 35.97 -9.73
CA ALA A 589 -2.64 37.13 -8.85
C ALA A 589 -3.00 38.44 -9.57
N THR A 590 -2.59 38.58 -10.83
CA THR A 590 -2.89 39.75 -11.66
C THR A 590 -4.40 39.89 -11.93
N ASP A 591 -5.08 38.78 -12.20
CA ASP A 591 -6.54 38.73 -12.42
C ASP A 591 -7.32 39.14 -11.15
N TYR A 592 -6.86 38.70 -9.97
CA TYR A 592 -7.46 39.09 -8.69
C TYR A 592 -7.30 40.59 -8.40
N ASP A 593 -6.13 41.17 -8.64
CA ASP A 593 -5.89 42.59 -8.45
C ASP A 593 -6.67 43.45 -9.46
N GLY A 594 -6.86 42.95 -10.69
CA GLY A 594 -7.73 43.55 -11.69
C GLY A 594 -9.20 43.59 -11.25
N LEU A 595 -9.72 42.46 -10.77
CA LEU A 595 -11.08 42.36 -10.25
C LEU A 595 -11.30 43.27 -9.03
N LYS A 596 -10.30 43.39 -8.15
CA LYS A 596 -10.34 44.28 -6.99
C LYS A 596 -10.38 45.75 -7.39
N LYS A 597 -9.67 46.15 -8.46
CA LYS A 597 -9.74 47.50 -9.03
C LYS A 597 -11.09 47.81 -9.65
N GLU A 598 -11.66 46.90 -10.45
CA GLU A 598 -12.99 47.09 -11.04
C GLU A 598 -14.10 47.20 -9.99
N ILE A 599 -13.98 46.45 -8.89
CA ILE A 599 -14.93 46.54 -7.76
C ILE A 599 -14.71 47.84 -6.97
N GLY A 600 -13.48 48.30 -6.81
CA GLY A 600 -13.17 49.59 -6.19
C GLY A 600 -13.72 50.79 -6.98
N GLU A 601 -13.54 50.81 -8.29
CA GLU A 601 -14.04 51.87 -9.18
C GLU A 601 -15.58 51.88 -9.34
N LYS A 602 -16.28 50.82 -8.92
CA LYS A 602 -17.75 50.78 -8.90
C LYS A 602 -18.35 51.15 -7.54
N ILE A 603 -17.52 51.33 -6.52
CA ILE A 603 -17.93 51.64 -5.14
C ILE A 603 -17.66 53.12 -4.79
N ASP A 604 -16.81 53.80 -5.55
CA ASP A 604 -16.74 55.27 -5.62
C ASP A 604 -17.63 55.81 -6.75
#